data_AF-W9JAU4-F1
#
_entry.id   AF-W9JAU4-F1
#
_cell.length_a   1.000
_cell.length_b   1.000
_cell.length_c   1.000
_cell.angle_alpha   90.00
_cell.angle_beta   90.00
_cell.angle_gamma   90.00
#
_symmetry.space_group_name_H-M   'P 1'
#
loop_
_entity.id
_entity.type
_entity.pdbx_description
1 polymer ?
#
loop_
_entity_poly.entity_id
_entity_poly.type
_entity_poly.pdbx_seq_one_letter_code
_entity_poly.pdbx_strand_id
1 'polypeptide(L)'
;MPRWTFEIIAESLAPSEKSTIAREATKIYTDVGFPKFWVNVFFHENDPNNFYIGADSSKNVFLVINHTARTFESVAHRLGFLDRVDTILRPILEPKGLHWEFNIHEHPAQNWRMNGMIPPVNKPDVLQNWVSQNKPVPY
;
A
#
# COMPACT_ATOMS: atom_id res chain seq x y z
N MET A 1 -7.09 -0.31 -4.99
CA MET A 1 -6.19 0.86 -5.01
C MET A 1 -6.46 1.68 -3.76
N PRO A 2 -5.89 1.21 -2.66
CA PRO A 2 -4.49 1.41 -2.35
C PRO A 2 -3.56 0.52 -3.18
N ARG A 3 -2.50 1.12 -3.73
CA ARG A 3 -1.35 0.40 -4.29
C ARG A 3 -0.12 0.86 -3.51
N TRP A 4 0.57 -0.06 -2.88
CA TRP A 4 1.85 0.15 -2.24
C TRP A 4 2.92 -0.38 -3.18
N THR A 5 3.89 0.45 -3.54
CA THR A 5 5.02 0.05 -4.37
C THR A 5 6.29 0.39 -3.63
N PHE A 6 7.02 -0.66 -3.25
CA PHE A 6 8.32 -0.57 -2.61
C PHE A 6 9.40 -0.67 -3.67
N GLU A 7 10.28 0.32 -3.73
CA GLU A 7 11.59 0.23 -4.36
C GLU A 7 12.59 -0.11 -3.26
N ILE A 8 13.22 -1.29 -3.38
CA ILE A 8 14.17 -1.81 -2.40
C ILE A 8 15.42 -2.32 -3.08
N ILE A 9 16.53 -2.36 -2.37
CA ILE A 9 17.71 -3.12 -2.82
C ILE A 9 17.40 -4.62 -2.75
N ALA A 10 17.83 -5.37 -3.75
CA ALA A 10 17.69 -6.83 -3.76
C ALA A 10 18.21 -7.45 -2.46
N GLU A 11 17.50 -8.46 -1.94
CA GLU A 11 17.85 -9.20 -0.70
C GLU A 11 17.80 -8.36 0.59
N SER A 12 17.48 -7.06 0.53
CA SER A 12 17.33 -6.21 1.72
C SER A 12 16.13 -6.61 2.59
N LEU A 13 15.15 -7.34 2.05
CA LEU A 13 13.99 -7.88 2.77
C LEU A 13 13.81 -9.37 2.47
N ALA A 14 13.65 -10.16 3.52
CA ALA A 14 13.31 -11.58 3.42
C ALA A 14 11.87 -11.77 2.91
N PRO A 15 11.56 -12.91 2.27
CA PRO A 15 10.20 -13.20 1.81
C PRO A 15 9.14 -13.12 2.93
N SER A 16 9.47 -13.54 4.15
CA SER A 16 8.57 -13.48 5.32
C SER A 16 8.28 -12.04 5.77
N GLU A 17 9.26 -11.14 5.67
CA GLU A 17 9.09 -9.72 5.97
C GLU A 17 8.18 -9.06 4.93
N LYS A 18 8.42 -9.32 3.64
CA LYS A 18 7.55 -8.85 2.54
C LYS A 18 6.10 -9.33 2.73
N SER A 19 5.92 -10.61 3.07
CA SER A 19 4.61 -11.19 3.38
C SER A 19 3.93 -10.52 4.58
N THR A 20 4.71 -10.24 5.64
CA THR A 20 4.22 -9.55 6.85
C THR A 20 3.76 -8.13 6.52
N ILE A 21 4.57 -7.36 5.80
CA ILE A 21 4.23 -6.02 5.33
C ILE A 21 2.95 -6.06 4.49
N ALA A 22 2.86 -6.96 3.51
CA ALA A 22 1.68 -7.07 2.65
C ALA A 22 0.41 -7.39 3.44
N ARG A 23 0.50 -8.29 4.42
CA ARG A 23 -0.61 -8.68 5.29
C ARG A 23 -1.08 -7.51 6.17
N GLU A 24 -0.15 -6.82 6.84
CA GLU A 24 -0.49 -5.70 7.73
C GLU A 24 -0.98 -4.48 6.93
N ALA A 25 -0.37 -4.19 5.78
CA ALA A 25 -0.85 -3.13 4.89
C ALA A 25 -2.27 -3.44 4.41
N THR A 26 -2.57 -4.69 4.09
CA THR A 26 -3.95 -5.12 3.75
C THR A 26 -4.90 -4.89 4.92
N LYS A 27 -4.47 -5.20 6.14
CA LYS A 27 -5.26 -5.01 7.35
C LYS A 27 -5.68 -3.54 7.54
N ILE A 28 -4.80 -2.58 7.20
CA ILE A 28 -5.12 -1.14 7.28
C ILE A 28 -6.44 -0.80 6.63
N TYR A 29 -6.68 -1.35 5.44
CA TYR A 29 -7.83 -1.03 4.62
C TYR A 29 -9.04 -1.92 4.93
N THR A 30 -8.83 -3.17 5.32
CA THR A 30 -9.95 -4.01 5.75
C THR A 30 -10.57 -3.54 7.05
N ASP A 31 -9.78 -2.93 7.94
CA ASP A 31 -10.29 -2.34 9.19
C ASP A 31 -11.29 -1.19 8.93
N VAL A 32 -11.27 -0.58 7.74
CA VAL A 32 -12.22 0.47 7.31
C VAL A 32 -13.22 -0.03 6.25
N GLY A 33 -13.35 -1.36 6.12
CA GLY A 33 -14.40 -1.99 5.30
C GLY A 33 -14.06 -2.18 3.82
N PHE A 34 -12.80 -2.01 3.40
CA PHE A 34 -12.43 -2.36 2.03
C PHE A 34 -12.24 -3.87 1.85
N PRO A 35 -12.58 -4.44 0.69
CA PRO A 35 -12.32 -5.84 0.40
C PRO A 35 -10.81 -6.08 0.24
N LYS A 36 -10.32 -7.23 0.72
CA LYS A 36 -8.87 -7.55 0.72
C LYS A 36 -8.26 -7.46 -0.67
N PHE A 37 -8.97 -7.96 -1.69
CA PHE A 37 -8.48 -7.98 -3.07
C PHE A 37 -8.28 -6.58 -3.69
N TRP A 38 -8.69 -5.48 -3.04
CA TRP A 38 -8.39 -4.13 -3.52
C TRP A 38 -6.96 -3.68 -3.19
N VAL A 39 -6.32 -4.31 -2.22
CA VAL A 39 -5.00 -3.91 -1.72
C VAL A 39 -3.93 -4.61 -2.54
N ASN A 40 -3.11 -3.83 -3.23
CA ASN A 40 -1.98 -4.34 -3.99
C ASN A 40 -0.68 -3.87 -3.34
N VAL A 41 0.24 -4.80 -3.10
CA VAL A 41 1.55 -4.51 -2.53
C VAL A 41 2.61 -5.12 -3.44
N PHE A 42 3.43 -4.27 -4.03
CA PHE A 42 4.50 -4.65 -4.95
C PHE A 42 5.85 -4.37 -4.30
N PHE A 43 6.77 -5.31 -4.43
CA PHE A 43 8.18 -5.13 -4.09
C PHE A 43 8.99 -5.21 -5.38
N HIS A 44 9.61 -4.10 -5.76
CA HIS A 44 10.55 -4.03 -6.86
C HIS A 44 11.95 -4.05 -6.27
N GLU A 45 12.68 -5.12 -6.59
CA GLU A 45 14.07 -5.26 -6.20
C GLU A 45 14.98 -4.65 -7.26
N ASN A 46 15.76 -3.68 -6.83
CA ASN A 46 16.75 -3.01 -7.65
C ASN A 46 18.14 -3.58 -7.32
N ASP A 47 18.99 -3.64 -8.34
CA ASP A 47 20.42 -3.86 -8.14
C ASP A 47 20.99 -2.75 -7.23
N PRO A 48 21.96 -3.05 -6.34
CA PRO A 48 22.63 -2.07 -5.50
C PRO A 48 23.24 -0.87 -6.25
N ASN A 49 23.41 -0.93 -7.56
CA ASN A 49 23.97 0.17 -8.36
C ASN A 49 22.92 0.95 -9.15
N ASN A 50 21.62 0.72 -8.94
CA ASN A 50 20.52 1.34 -9.70
C ASN A 50 19.57 2.18 -8.84
N PHE A 51 19.73 2.19 -7.52
CA PHE A 51 18.87 2.95 -6.61
C PHE A 51 19.70 3.77 -5.62
N TYR A 52 19.79 5.08 -5.87
CA TYR A 52 20.56 6.02 -5.06
C TYR A 52 19.66 7.03 -4.36
N ILE A 53 19.95 7.31 -3.09
CA ILE A 53 19.42 8.42 -2.31
C ILE A 53 20.59 9.27 -1.88
N GLY A 54 20.63 10.55 -2.29
CA GLY A 54 21.74 11.45 -1.94
C GLY A 54 23.12 10.96 -2.41
N ALA A 55 23.18 10.22 -3.52
CA ALA A 55 24.37 9.53 -4.04
C ALA A 55 24.87 8.31 -3.23
N ASP A 56 24.13 7.86 -2.21
CA ASP A 56 24.35 6.58 -1.53
C ASP A 56 23.34 5.54 -2.03
N SER A 57 23.80 4.33 -2.39
CA SER A 57 22.94 3.25 -2.85
C SER A 57 22.72 2.13 -1.84
N SER A 58 23.30 2.26 -0.65
CA SER A 58 23.18 1.27 0.41
C SER A 58 21.91 1.49 1.23
N LYS A 59 21.28 0.38 1.65
CA LYS A 59 20.24 0.36 2.70
C LYS A 59 18.99 1.21 2.44
N ASN A 60 18.73 1.58 1.19
CA ASN A 60 17.61 2.42 0.82
C ASN A 60 16.31 1.63 0.62
N VAL A 61 15.21 2.19 1.12
CA VAL A 61 13.83 1.75 0.88
C VAL A 61 12.99 2.97 0.52
N PHE A 62 12.27 2.93 -0.59
CA PHE A 62 11.31 3.97 -0.93
C PHE A 62 9.94 3.38 -1.18
N LEU A 63 8.90 3.98 -0.61
CA LEU A 63 7.53 3.51 -0.72
C LEU A 63 6.63 4.59 -1.34
N VAL A 64 5.99 4.23 -2.44
CA VAL A 64 4.90 5.03 -3.03
C VAL A 64 3.57 4.38 -2.68
N ILE A 65 2.70 5.13 -2.01
CA ILE A 65 1.32 4.72 -1.71
C ILE A 65 0.38 5.51 -2.62
N ASN A 66 -0.37 4.81 -3.47
CA ASN A 66 -1.40 5.44 -4.31
C ASN A 66 -2.79 5.11 -3.76
N HIS A 67 -3.54 6.13 -3.35
CA HIS A 67 -4.95 6.01 -2.97
C HIS A 67 -5.84 6.43 -4.13
N THR A 68 -6.90 5.66 -4.38
CA THR A 68 -7.87 5.96 -5.44
C THR A 68 -9.29 5.70 -4.97
N ALA A 69 -9.47 4.73 -4.07
CA ALA A 69 -10.79 4.41 -3.54
C ALA A 69 -11.38 5.56 -2.70
N ARG A 70 -10.58 6.22 -1.85
CA ARG A 70 -10.98 7.35 -1.02
C ARG A 70 -9.80 8.29 -0.78
N THR A 71 -10.10 9.52 -0.42
CA THR A 71 -9.15 10.51 0.10
C THR A 71 -9.30 10.66 1.62
N PHE A 72 -8.35 11.34 2.27
CA PHE A 72 -8.47 11.64 3.70
C PHE A 72 -9.50 12.74 3.97
N GLU A 73 -10.43 12.49 4.89
CA GLU A 73 -11.49 13.46 5.27
C GLU A 73 -10.97 14.60 6.15
N SER A 74 -9.83 14.41 6.82
CA SER A 74 -9.24 15.41 7.71
C SER A 74 -7.73 15.21 7.87
N VAL A 75 -7.05 16.25 8.37
CA VAL A 75 -5.63 16.16 8.74
C VAL A 75 -5.40 15.06 9.79
N ALA A 76 -6.29 14.92 10.77
CA ALA A 76 -6.18 13.89 11.80
C ALA A 76 -6.25 12.47 11.22
N HIS A 77 -7.17 12.21 10.29
CA HIS A 77 -7.26 10.92 9.60
C HIS A 77 -6.00 10.64 8.77
N ARG A 78 -5.47 11.67 8.09
CA ARG A 78 -4.21 11.55 7.34
C ARG A 78 -3.05 11.20 8.26
N LEU A 79 -2.84 11.94 9.35
CA LEU A 79 -1.75 11.67 10.30
C LEU A 79 -1.88 10.27 10.93
N GLY A 80 -3.08 9.88 11.36
CA GLY A 80 -3.30 8.53 11.89
C GLY A 80 -3.03 7.43 10.88
N PHE A 81 -3.25 7.66 9.58
CA PHE A 81 -2.81 6.73 8.54
C PHE A 81 -1.27 6.64 8.46
N LEU A 82 -0.56 7.77 8.46
CA LEU A 82 0.91 7.80 8.44
C LEU A 82 1.50 7.00 9.60
N ASP A 83 0.97 7.19 10.81
CA ASP A 83 1.41 6.47 12.01
C ASP A 83 1.19 4.95 11.89
N ARG A 84 0.09 4.53 11.25
CA ARG A 84 -0.16 3.10 10.98
C ARG A 84 0.82 2.52 9.96
N VAL A 85 1.23 3.30 8.95
CA VAL A 85 2.29 2.87 8.01
C VAL A 85 3.58 2.65 8.79
N ASP A 86 3.99 3.62 9.61
CA ASP A 86 5.21 3.54 10.42
C ASP A 86 5.19 2.37 11.40
N THR A 87 4.04 2.08 12.02
CA THR A 87 3.87 0.94 12.93
C THR A 87 4.18 -0.41 12.24
N ILE A 88 3.97 -0.50 10.93
CA ILE A 88 4.28 -1.70 10.15
C ILE A 88 5.75 -1.73 9.77
N LEU A 89 6.28 -0.61 9.25
CA LEU A 89 7.61 -0.56 8.66
C LEU A 89 8.72 -0.55 9.71
N ARG A 90 8.58 0.27 10.74
CA ARG A 90 9.63 0.52 11.73
C ARG A 90 10.17 -0.77 12.37
N PRO A 91 9.35 -1.70 12.87
CA PRO A 91 9.86 -2.93 13.50
C PRO A 91 10.62 -3.87 12.55
N ILE A 92 10.47 -3.69 11.22
CA ILE A 92 11.11 -4.53 10.20
C ILE A 92 12.36 -3.84 9.64
N LEU A 93 12.26 -2.54 9.35
CA LEU A 93 13.32 -1.80 8.65
C LEU A 93 14.40 -1.30 9.62
N GLU A 94 14.01 -0.80 10.80
CA GLU A 94 14.92 -0.17 11.76
C GLU A 94 15.97 -1.14 12.33
N PRO A 95 15.63 -2.38 12.75
CA PRO A 95 16.64 -3.33 13.26
C PRO A 95 17.69 -3.73 12.21
N LYS A 96 17.38 -3.55 10.93
CA LYS A 96 18.26 -3.84 9.79
C LYS A 96 19.10 -2.62 9.39
N GLY A 97 18.88 -1.48 10.06
CA GLY A 97 19.50 -0.20 9.73
C GLY A 97 19.12 0.32 8.34
N LEU A 98 17.95 -0.07 7.82
CA LEU A 98 17.45 0.42 6.54
C LEU A 98 16.90 1.84 6.70
N HIS A 99 17.17 2.70 5.72
CA HIS A 99 16.61 4.04 5.63
C HIS A 99 15.38 3.99 4.74
N TRP A 100 14.23 4.46 5.26
CA TRP A 100 13.00 4.47 4.49
C TRP A 100 12.38 5.86 4.37
N GLU A 101 11.80 6.10 3.21
CA GLU A 101 10.98 7.25 2.91
C GLU A 101 9.68 6.76 2.26
N PHE A 102 8.57 7.48 2.50
CA PHE A 102 7.34 7.21 1.77
C PHE A 102 6.54 8.47 1.47
N ASN A 103 5.76 8.42 0.39
CA ASN A 103 4.79 9.45 0.04
C ASN A 103 3.45 8.84 -0.36
N ILE A 104 2.41 9.68 -0.33
CA ILE A 104 1.05 9.30 -0.70
C ILE A 104 0.60 10.18 -1.87
N HIS A 105 0.06 9.54 -2.91
CA HIS A 105 -0.59 10.20 -4.03
C HIS A 105 -2.08 9.81 -4.08
N GLU A 106 -2.96 10.79 -4.20
CA GLU A 106 -4.40 10.59 -4.34
C GLU A 106 -4.81 10.78 -5.81
N HIS A 107 -5.47 9.78 -6.38
CA HIS A 107 -5.87 9.76 -7.80
C HIS A 107 -7.40 9.83 -7.96
N PRO A 108 -7.92 10.38 -9.07
CA PRO A 108 -9.36 10.43 -9.31
C PRO A 108 -9.98 9.03 -9.44
N ALA A 109 -10.96 8.72 -8.59
CA ALA A 109 -11.68 7.44 -8.61
C ALA A 109 -12.39 7.15 -9.95
N GLN A 110 -12.75 8.20 -10.70
CA GLN A 110 -13.46 8.11 -11.98
C GLN A 110 -12.64 7.39 -13.07
N ASN A 111 -11.31 7.36 -12.94
CA ASN A 111 -10.40 6.70 -13.87
C ASN A 111 -10.08 5.25 -13.49
N TRP A 112 -10.59 4.78 -12.35
CA TRP A 112 -10.29 3.44 -11.85
C TRP A 112 -11.31 2.41 -12.34
N ARG A 113 -10.82 1.27 -12.83
CA ARG A 113 -11.62 0.09 -13.20
C ARG A 113 -11.06 -1.17 -12.55
N MET A 114 -11.93 -2.15 -12.29
CA MET A 114 -11.55 -3.53 -11.97
C MET A 114 -12.39 -4.49 -12.80
N ASN A 115 -11.72 -5.37 -13.54
CA ASN A 115 -12.35 -6.24 -14.54
C ASN A 115 -13.30 -5.46 -15.47
N GLY A 116 -12.89 -4.25 -15.88
CA GLY A 116 -13.70 -3.35 -16.71
C GLY A 116 -14.82 -2.59 -15.99
N MET A 117 -15.12 -2.92 -14.73
CA MET A 117 -16.20 -2.30 -13.95
C MET A 117 -15.72 -1.11 -13.15
N ILE A 118 -16.62 -0.15 -12.90
CA ILE A 118 -16.41 0.90 -11.89
C ILE A 118 -16.46 0.23 -10.51
N PRO A 119 -15.49 0.44 -9.62
CA PRO A 119 -15.57 -0.12 -8.28
C PRO A 119 -16.67 0.56 -7.44
N PRO A 120 -17.44 -0.19 -6.63
CA PRO A 120 -18.63 0.29 -5.92
C PRO A 120 -18.31 1.14 -4.67
N VAL A 121 -17.34 2.06 -4.73
CA VAL A 121 -16.95 2.92 -3.60
C VAL A 121 -18.16 3.65 -2.99
N ASN A 122 -19.07 4.12 -3.84
CA ASN A 122 -20.26 4.89 -3.47
C ASN A 122 -21.56 4.04 -3.47
N LYS A 123 -21.44 2.70 -3.50
CA LYS A 123 -22.58 1.76 -3.47
C LYS A 123 -22.40 0.77 -2.32
N PRO A 124 -22.80 1.12 -1.08
CA PRO A 124 -22.53 0.32 0.12
C PRO A 124 -23.00 -1.14 0.02
N ASP A 125 -24.21 -1.39 -0.48
CA ASP A 125 -24.76 -2.76 -0.60
C ASP A 125 -23.94 -3.63 -1.56
N VAL A 126 -23.51 -3.04 -2.68
CA VAL A 126 -22.66 -3.73 -3.66
C VAL A 126 -21.25 -3.93 -3.10
N LEU A 127 -20.71 -2.93 -2.39
CA LEU A 127 -19.41 -3.04 -1.73
C LEU A 127 -19.41 -4.16 -0.69
N GLN A 128 -20.47 -4.30 0.11
CA GLN A 128 -20.61 -5.37 1.08
C GLN A 128 -20.58 -6.75 0.42
N ASN A 129 -21.25 -6.91 -0.73
CA ASN A 129 -21.18 -8.13 -1.52
C ASN A 129 -19.75 -8.43 -2.00
N TRP A 130 -19.02 -7.41 -2.48
CA TRP A 130 -17.62 -7.55 -2.90
C TRP A 130 -16.69 -7.90 -1.74
N VAL A 131 -16.94 -7.35 -0.54
CA VAL A 131 -16.22 -7.70 0.69
C VAL A 131 -16.46 -9.15 1.08
N SER A 132 -17.72 -9.59 1.10
CA SER A 132 -18.07 -10.96 1.49
C SER A 132 -17.50 -11.99 0.53
N GLN A 133 -17.53 -11.73 -0.79
CA GLN A 133 -17.03 -12.67 -1.80
C GLN A 133 -15.54 -12.51 -2.09
N ASN A 134 -14.92 -11.43 -1.61
CA ASN A 134 -13.53 -11.05 -1.87
C ASN A 134 -13.13 -11.12 -3.35
N LYS A 135 -14.01 -10.69 -4.25
CA LYS A 135 -13.77 -10.61 -5.70
C LYS A 135 -14.64 -9.53 -6.35
N PRO A 136 -14.28 -9.01 -7.53
CA PRO A 136 -15.18 -8.19 -8.33
C PRO A 136 -16.41 -9.01 -8.74
N VAL A 137 -17.62 -8.50 -8.48
CA VAL A 137 -18.89 -9.11 -8.87
C VAL A 137 -19.70 -8.11 -9.72
N PRO A 138 -20.19 -8.47 -10.91
CA PRO A 138 -21.03 -7.59 -11.74
C PRO A 138 -22.29 -7.05 -11.03
N TYR A 139 -22.67 -5.80 -11.33
CA TYR A 139 -23.81 -5.09 -10.75
C TYR A 139 -24.29 -3.92 -11.62
#